data_AF-A0A379Z2S4-F1
#
_entry.id   AF-A0A379Z2S4-F1
#
_cell.length_a   1.000
_cell.length_b   1.000
_cell.length_c   1.000
_cell.angle_alpha   90.00
_cell.angle_beta   90.00
_cell.angle_gamma   90.00
#
_symmetry.space_group_name_H-M   'P 1'
#
loop_
_entity.id
_entity.type
_entity.pdbx_description
1 polymer ?
#
loop_
_entity_poly.entity_id
_entity_poly.type
_entity_poly.pdbx_seq_one_letter_code
_entity_poly.pdbx_strand_id
1 'polypeptide(L)'
;MSVPDKQELIALFEYARPRVIQSMELRHCPHAGFYNPVDDRCNFCHQGLECIWMNQNDELVDLEQKSLEELKQQLLIAVDFVDSSLSPHHLSRRKCQCDNCNWLRKVQETLARLP
;
A
#
# COMPACT_ATOMS: atom_id res chain seq x y z
N MET A 1 -10.22 19.68 -15.12
CA MET A 1 -9.43 18.68 -14.37
C MET A 1 -9.37 17.43 -15.22
N SER A 2 -8.20 16.84 -15.45
CA SER A 2 -8.05 15.60 -16.23
C SER A 2 -8.33 14.38 -15.37
N VAL A 3 -8.99 13.38 -15.97
CA VAL A 3 -9.16 12.04 -15.35
C VAL A 3 -7.76 11.43 -15.17
N PRO A 4 -7.45 10.82 -14.01
CA PRO A 4 -6.18 10.12 -13.81
C PRO A 4 -6.09 8.99 -14.81
N ASP A 5 -4.92 8.83 -15.42
CA ASP A 5 -4.63 7.59 -16.11
C ASP A 5 -4.33 6.49 -15.08
N LYS A 6 -4.45 5.24 -15.53
CA LYS A 6 -4.15 4.06 -14.73
C LYS A 6 -2.69 4.06 -14.23
N GLN A 7 -1.79 4.70 -14.96
CA GLN A 7 -0.35 4.66 -14.73
C GLN A 7 0.03 5.57 -13.57
N GLU A 8 -0.71 6.67 -13.41
CA GLU A 8 -0.64 7.54 -12.24
C GLU A 8 -1.01 6.76 -10.97
N LEU A 9 -2.02 5.88 -11.01
CA LEU A 9 -2.35 5.01 -9.87
C LEU A 9 -1.25 3.97 -9.61
N ILE A 10 -0.75 3.30 -10.64
CA ILE A 10 0.29 2.28 -10.51
C ILE A 10 1.57 2.88 -9.92
N ALA A 11 1.97 4.08 -10.34
CA ALA A 11 3.15 4.77 -9.80
C ALA A 11 3.04 5.07 -8.30
N LEU A 12 1.82 5.18 -7.74
CA LEU A 12 1.65 5.39 -6.29
C LEU A 12 2.05 4.16 -5.46
N PHE A 13 2.06 2.95 -6.04
CA PHE A 13 2.48 1.73 -5.36
C PHE A 13 3.98 1.68 -5.11
N GLU A 14 4.80 2.28 -5.97
CA GLU A 14 6.27 2.32 -5.82
C GLU A 14 6.68 2.92 -4.47
N TYR A 15 5.94 3.92 -4.01
CA TYR A 15 6.18 4.54 -2.72
C TYR A 15 5.61 3.73 -1.55
N ALA A 16 4.47 3.07 -1.74
CA ALA A 16 3.80 2.30 -0.69
C ALA A 16 4.55 0.99 -0.34
N ARG A 17 4.96 0.22 -1.36
CA ARG A 17 5.63 -1.09 -1.19
C ARG A 17 6.75 -1.09 -0.14
N PRO A 18 7.77 -0.22 -0.22
CA PRO A 18 8.87 -0.24 0.76
C PRO A 18 8.41 0.08 2.18
N ARG A 19 7.29 0.78 2.37
CA ARG A 19 6.76 1.11 3.71
C ARG A 19 5.98 -0.05 4.29
N VAL A 20 5.16 -0.71 3.48
CA VAL A 20 4.40 -1.90 3.90
C VAL A 20 5.37 -3.05 4.21
N ILE A 21 6.40 -3.28 3.40
CA ILE A 21 7.37 -4.34 3.70
C ILE A 21 8.23 -4.02 4.92
N GLN A 22 8.55 -2.74 5.18
CA GLN A 22 9.31 -2.32 6.37
C GLN A 22 8.51 -2.48 7.67
N SER A 23 7.18 -2.45 7.62
CA SER A 23 6.35 -2.76 8.79
C SER A 23 6.25 -4.26 9.07
N MET A 24 6.74 -5.12 8.16
CA MET A 24 6.67 -6.58 8.31
C MET A 24 7.93 -7.17 8.96
N GLU A 25 7.73 -8.06 9.93
CA GLU A 25 8.80 -8.82 10.60
C GLU A 25 9.05 -10.18 9.94
N LEU A 26 9.84 -10.16 8.86
CA LEU A 26 10.07 -11.34 8.01
C LEU A 26 11.16 -12.30 8.49
N ARG A 27 11.99 -11.90 9.47
CA ARG A 27 13.17 -12.66 9.93
C ARG A 27 12.86 -14.12 10.32
N HIS A 28 11.67 -14.36 10.88
CA HIS A 28 11.25 -15.68 11.35
C HIS A 28 10.08 -16.23 10.53
N CYS A 29 9.79 -15.65 9.35
CA CYS A 29 8.73 -16.14 8.49
C CYS A 29 9.17 -17.48 7.86
N PRO A 30 8.45 -18.59 8.09
CA PRO A 30 8.78 -19.88 7.49
C PRO A 30 8.58 -19.89 5.97
N HIS A 31 7.87 -18.90 5.43
CA HIS A 31 7.60 -18.72 4.00
C HIS A 31 8.35 -17.55 3.37
N ALA A 32 9.32 -16.95 4.07
CA ALA A 32 10.13 -15.83 3.55
C ALA A 32 9.30 -14.66 2.99
N GLY A 33 8.11 -14.40 3.54
CA GLY A 33 7.20 -13.34 3.09
C GLY A 33 6.27 -13.74 1.94
N PHE A 34 6.35 -14.98 1.43
CA PHE A 34 5.40 -15.51 0.45
C PHE A 34 4.14 -16.02 1.15
N TYR A 35 3.01 -15.37 0.92
CA TYR A 35 1.75 -15.75 1.53
C TYR A 35 1.25 -17.08 0.94
N ASN A 36 0.80 -17.98 1.81
CA ASN A 36 0.22 -19.27 1.43
C ASN A 36 -1.17 -19.44 2.07
N PRO A 37 -2.28 -19.33 1.30
CA PRO A 37 -3.63 -19.39 1.87
C PRO A 37 -4.02 -20.78 2.40
N VAL A 38 -3.32 -21.85 2.00
CA VAL A 38 -3.62 -23.21 2.48
C VAL A 38 -2.77 -23.62 3.70
N ASP A 39 -1.84 -22.76 4.13
CA ASP A 39 -1.05 -22.99 5.35
C ASP A 39 -1.62 -22.16 6.50
N ASP A 40 -2.12 -22.84 7.53
CA ASP A 40 -2.67 -22.19 8.73
C ASP A 40 -1.69 -21.23 9.40
N ARG A 41 -0.38 -21.47 9.27
CA ARG A 41 0.63 -20.55 9.81
C ARG A 41 0.57 -19.18 9.15
N CYS A 42 0.23 -19.10 7.86
CA CYS A 42 0.01 -17.82 7.17
C CYS A 42 -1.31 -17.20 7.61
N ASN A 43 -2.38 -18.00 7.69
CA ASN A 43 -3.72 -17.53 8.05
C ASN A 43 -3.81 -16.95 9.47
N PHE A 44 -2.94 -17.42 10.38
CA PHE A 44 -2.90 -16.96 11.78
C PHE A 44 -1.62 -16.18 12.14
N CYS A 45 -0.78 -15.79 11.16
CA CYS A 45 0.41 -15.00 11.48
C CYS A 45 0.08 -13.55 11.84
N HIS A 46 0.92 -12.95 12.68
CA HIS A 46 0.79 -11.56 13.09
C HIS A 46 1.03 -10.54 11.96
N GLN A 47 1.60 -10.95 10.82
CA GLN A 47 1.79 -10.06 9.66
C GLN A 47 0.47 -9.75 8.94
N GLY A 48 -0.55 -10.61 9.10
CA GLY A 48 -1.91 -10.38 8.63
C GLY A 48 -2.02 -9.78 7.22
N LEU A 49 -2.65 -8.60 7.16
CA LEU A 49 -3.05 -7.94 5.92
C LEU A 49 -1.86 -7.35 5.14
N GLU A 50 -0.81 -6.91 5.81
CA GLU A 50 0.41 -6.36 5.20
C GLU A 50 1.07 -7.43 4.31
N CYS A 51 1.16 -8.67 4.80
CA CYS A 51 1.70 -9.78 4.03
C CYS A 51 0.84 -10.11 2.81
N ILE A 52 -0.47 -10.20 2.98
CA ILE A 52 -1.41 -10.49 1.88
C ILE A 52 -1.34 -9.38 0.83
N TRP A 53 -1.34 -8.12 1.27
CA TRP A 53 -1.26 -6.96 0.38
C TRP A 53 0.05 -6.95 -0.40
N MET A 54 1.20 -7.21 0.24
CA MET A 54 2.48 -7.29 -0.46
C MET A 54 2.46 -8.39 -1.52
N ASN A 55 1.95 -9.58 -1.21
CA ASN A 55 1.86 -10.68 -2.19
C ASN A 55 0.91 -10.40 -3.36
N GLN A 56 0.04 -9.39 -3.24
CA GLN A 56 -0.85 -8.96 -4.31
C GLN A 56 -0.34 -7.73 -5.06
N ASN A 57 0.66 -7.01 -4.54
CA ASN A 57 1.04 -5.70 -5.08
C ASN A 57 2.56 -5.49 -5.14
N ASP A 58 3.37 -6.52 -4.95
CA ASP A 58 4.83 -6.44 -5.08
C ASP A 58 5.28 -6.05 -6.51
N GLU A 59 6.56 -5.74 -6.67
CA GLU A 59 7.18 -5.35 -7.94
C GLU A 59 7.05 -6.43 -9.04
N LEU A 60 6.92 -7.70 -8.66
CA LEU A 60 6.75 -8.81 -9.59
C LEU A 60 5.30 -9.02 -10.05
N VAL A 61 4.33 -8.31 -9.45
CA VAL A 61 2.92 -8.41 -9.83
C VAL A 61 2.61 -7.43 -10.96
N ASP A 62 1.99 -7.94 -12.03
CA ASP A 62 1.52 -7.12 -13.14
C ASP A 62 0.28 -6.29 -12.73
N LEU A 63 0.52 -5.10 -12.19
CA LEU A 63 -0.54 -4.15 -11.81
C LEU A 63 -1.35 -3.65 -13.03
N GLU A 64 -0.82 -3.77 -14.26
CA GLU A 64 -1.54 -3.40 -15.48
C GLU A 64 -2.71 -4.35 -15.78
N GLN A 65 -2.75 -5.54 -15.19
CA GLN A 65 -3.91 -6.44 -15.31
C GLN A 65 -5.04 -6.08 -14.37
N LYS A 66 -4.75 -5.34 -13.29
CA LYS A 66 -5.78 -4.95 -12.32
C LYS A 66 -6.72 -3.91 -12.92
N SER A 67 -8.01 -4.03 -12.64
CA SER A 67 -8.98 -3.00 -12.96
C SER A 67 -8.70 -1.71 -12.18
N LEU A 68 -9.27 -0.60 -12.64
CA LEU A 68 -9.14 0.70 -11.97
C LEU A 68 -9.67 0.65 -10.53
N GLU A 69 -10.79 -0.05 -10.31
CA GLU A 69 -11.39 -0.20 -8.99
C GLU A 69 -10.50 -1.07 -8.07
N GLU A 70 -9.90 -2.15 -8.58
CA GLU A 70 -8.94 -2.93 -7.80
C GLU A 70 -7.72 -2.11 -7.39
N LEU A 71 -7.14 -1.32 -8.30
CA LEU A 71 -6.01 -0.44 -7.98
C LEU A 71 -6.39 0.59 -6.90
N LYS A 72 -7.58 1.18 -7.01
CA LYS A 72 -8.11 2.11 -5.99
C LYS A 72 -8.25 1.43 -4.63
N GLN A 73 -8.88 0.26 -4.56
CA GLN A 73 -9.05 -0.47 -3.30
C GLN A 73 -7.70 -0.82 -2.67
N GLN A 74 -6.75 -1.29 -3.47
CA GLN A 74 -5.40 -1.61 -2.98
C GLN A 74 -4.62 -0.37 -2.53
N LEU A 75 -4.80 0.78 -3.18
CA LEU A 75 -4.23 2.05 -2.72
C LEU A 75 -4.85 2.56 -1.41
N LEU A 76 -6.15 2.36 -1.20
CA LEU A 76 -6.81 2.72 0.06
C LEU A 76 -6.25 1.89 1.22
N ILE A 77 -6.02 0.59 1.01
CA ILE A 77 -5.36 -0.27 2.01
C ILE A 77 -3.93 0.23 2.30
N ALA A 78 -3.17 0.59 1.25
CA ALA A 78 -1.83 1.15 1.42
C ALA A 78 -1.84 2.49 2.18
N VAL A 79 -2.87 3.32 1.98
CA VAL A 79 -3.06 4.57 2.72
C VAL A 79 -3.20 4.29 4.21
N ASP A 80 -3.98 3.29 4.60
CA ASP A 80 -4.16 2.93 6.01
C ASP A 80 -2.83 2.46 6.66
N PHE A 81 -2.03 1.68 5.93
CA PHE A 81 -0.70 1.27 6.41
C PHE A 81 0.26 2.45 6.59
N VAL A 82 0.37 3.32 5.57
CA VAL A 82 1.26 4.49 5.65
C VAL A 82 0.77 5.46 6.72
N ASP A 83 -0.53 5.66 6.87
CA ASP A 83 -1.10 6.56 7.87
C ASP A 83 -0.89 6.07 9.30
N SER A 84 -1.07 4.77 9.54
CA SER A 84 -0.85 4.15 10.86
C SER A 84 0.63 4.17 11.29
N SER A 85 1.57 4.26 10.34
CA SER A 85 3.00 4.41 10.64
C SER A 85 3.41 5.82 11.09
N LEU A 86 2.52 6.81 11.01
CA LEU A 86 2.84 8.20 11.34
C LEU A 86 2.84 8.47 12.85
N SER A 87 3.91 9.12 13.32
CA SER A 87 3.97 9.62 14.71
C SER A 87 2.99 10.79 14.95
N PRO A 88 2.62 11.07 16.21
CA PRO A 88 1.73 12.18 16.57
C PRO A 88 2.21 13.57 16.09
N HIS A 89 3.49 13.76 15.75
CA HIS A 89 3.98 15.04 15.22
C HIS A 89 3.36 15.42 13.86
N HIS A 90 2.65 14.50 13.20
CA HIS A 90 1.93 14.74 11.96
C HIS A 90 0.52 15.34 12.16
N LEU A 91 0.15 15.79 13.37
CA LEU A 91 -1.17 16.39 13.69
C LEU A 91 -1.59 17.54 12.76
N SER A 92 -0.65 18.22 12.11
CA SER A 92 -0.91 19.17 11.01
C SER A 92 -0.57 18.58 9.63
N ARG A 93 -1.14 17.42 9.27
CA ARG A 93 -0.87 16.69 8.00
C ARG A 93 -0.90 17.58 6.76
N ARG A 94 -1.80 18.56 6.74
CA ARG A 94 -1.96 19.53 5.63
C ARG A 94 -0.75 20.46 5.43
N LYS A 95 0.04 20.70 6.48
CA LYS A 95 1.24 21.56 6.45
C LYS A 95 2.55 20.77 6.48
N CYS A 96 2.49 19.47 6.75
CA CYS A 96 3.66 18.61 6.75
C CYS A 96 4.13 18.37 5.30
N GLN A 97 5.44 18.46 5.10
CA GLN A 97 6.10 18.26 3.80
C GLN A 97 6.97 17.00 3.77
N CYS A 98 6.84 16.12 4.78
CA CYS A 98 7.52 14.82 4.72
C CYS A 98 6.95 13.97 3.59
N ASP A 99 7.76 13.02 3.13
CA ASP A 99 7.39 12.18 2.01
C ASP A 99 6.05 11.46 2.24
N ASN A 100 5.79 10.97 3.47
CA ASN A 100 4.55 10.24 3.76
C ASN A 100 3.32 11.13 3.60
N CYS A 101 3.37 12.36 4.14
CA CYS A 101 2.27 13.31 4.00
C CYS A 101 2.10 13.81 2.57
N ASN A 102 3.19 13.96 1.81
CA ASN A 102 3.10 14.32 0.39
C ASN A 102 2.48 13.19 -0.43
N TRP A 103 2.88 11.94 -0.20
CA TRP A 103 2.31 10.78 -0.88
C TRP A 103 0.82 10.61 -0.53
N LEU A 104 0.44 10.66 0.76
CA LEU A 104 -0.96 10.57 1.19
C LEU A 104 -1.84 11.61 0.48
N ARG A 105 -1.36 12.85 0.35
CA ARG A 105 -2.07 13.92 -0.35
C ARG A 105 -2.17 13.63 -1.85
N LYS A 106 -1.08 13.18 -2.48
CA LYS A 106 -1.08 12.81 -3.90
C LYS A 106 -2.06 11.67 -4.19
N VAL A 107 -2.14 10.65 -3.33
CA VAL A 107 -3.12 9.57 -3.45
C VAL A 107 -4.53 10.14 -3.38
N GLN A 108 -4.85 10.96 -2.37
CA GLN A 108 -6.17 11.58 -2.23
C GLN A 108 -6.57 12.43 -3.45
N GLU A 109 -5.66 13.27 -3.95
CA GLU A 109 -5.87 14.10 -5.14
C GLU A 109 -6.06 13.26 -6.42
N THR A 110 -5.38 12.12 -6.52
CA THR A 110 -5.52 11.21 -7.65
C THR A 110 -6.85 10.47 -7.58
N LEU A 111 -7.20 9.89 -6.43
CA LEU A 111 -8.46 9.17 -6.22
C LEU A 111 -9.69 10.08 -6.39
N ALA A 112 -9.62 11.35 -5.97
CA ALA A 112 -10.71 12.31 -6.11
C ALA A 112 -11.04 12.69 -7.57
N ARG A 113 -10.13 12.40 -8.52
CA ARG A 113 -10.33 12.63 -9.95
C ARG A 113 -10.84 11.39 -10.68
N LEU A 114 -10.90 10.23 -10.02
CA LEU A 114 -11.46 9.02 -10.63
C LEU A 114 -12.98 9.18 -10.84
N PRO A 115 -13.52 8.58 -11.92
CA PRO A 115 -14.95 8.62 -12.23
C PRO A 115 -15.81 7.89 -11.19
#